data_AF-X1AHG6-F1
#
_entry.id   AF-X1AHG6-F1
#
_cell.length_a   1.000
_cell.length_b   1.000
_cell.length_c   1.000
_cell.angle_alpha   90.00
_cell.angle_beta   90.00
_cell.angle_gamma   90.00
#
_symmetry.space_group_name_H-M   'P 1'
#
loop_
_entity.id
_entity.type
_entity.pdbx_description
1 polymer ?
#
loop_
_entity_poly.entity_id
_entity_poly.type
_entity_poly.pdbx_seq_one_letter_code
_entity_poly.pdbx_strand_id
1 'polypeptide(L)'
;MIKKITKIKNLGIFSDYQWNFNIPEFKRFNLIYGWNGSGKTALSQLFASFVNGKSETYPELEYKIQTDEGDFTHSTPYNRQIRIFNQDYISENIDILSGKAKPIFILGKENKELAAVIKEDEKTLKGDPEKKGNLGKLKELELKKKEIERKEKEKGKQFTDIAKIISSNTSGVLARNYRKNNAEQSFAKLQVKQILSDEEKNKYSLTLKQQEKPILNELSSNNIKENANSIILDSQSLLKRTVETVIIERLKENADVSKWVEEGLELHTIKKSTNCEFCSRPLPKERISDLLAYFNDADKKLKDAINVLLGKIEQLHTTIKNLNVLDKANLYDELQKKCSLKADNFNNYKTELLRSISKFKKVVESKKSHTTDSLELNVNIDTEPFISAINAVNIDIN
;
A
#
# COMPACT_ATOMS: atom_id res chain seq x y z
N MET A 1 -17.21 88.46 15.56
CA MET A 1 -18.57 88.97 15.26
C MET A 1 -18.46 89.98 14.12
N ILE A 2 -19.46 90.08 13.25
CA ILE A 2 -19.49 91.10 12.19
C ILE A 2 -19.82 92.46 12.83
N LYS A 3 -18.96 93.46 12.63
CA LYS A 3 -19.11 94.81 13.18
C LYS A 3 -19.78 95.77 12.21
N LYS A 4 -19.36 95.75 10.94
CA LYS A 4 -19.96 96.59 9.89
C LYS A 4 -19.73 96.03 8.50
N ILE A 5 -20.57 96.44 7.56
CA ILE A 5 -20.42 96.13 6.13
C ILE A 5 -19.82 97.35 5.45
N THR A 6 -18.50 97.38 5.31
CA THR A 6 -17.77 98.57 4.83
C THR A 6 -18.13 98.96 3.39
N LYS A 7 -18.37 97.99 2.52
CA LYS A 7 -18.71 98.21 1.10
C LYS A 7 -19.63 97.10 0.59
N ILE A 8 -20.58 97.47 -0.27
CA ILE A 8 -21.39 96.55 -1.09
C ILE A 8 -21.46 97.12 -2.51
N LYS A 9 -21.26 96.28 -3.53
CA LYS A 9 -21.42 96.64 -4.94
C LYS A 9 -22.23 95.56 -5.66
N ASN A 10 -23.08 95.97 -6.59
CA ASN A 10 -23.89 95.08 -7.45
C ASN A 10 -24.82 94.11 -6.70
N LEU A 11 -25.43 94.56 -5.60
CA LEU A 11 -26.40 93.76 -4.83
C LEU A 11 -27.81 94.39 -4.93
N GLY A 12 -28.55 94.04 -5.98
CA GLY A 12 -29.91 94.55 -6.20
C GLY A 12 -29.94 96.09 -6.18
N ILE A 13 -30.59 96.69 -5.18
CA ILE A 13 -30.68 98.15 -5.03
C ILE A 13 -29.37 98.79 -4.52
N PHE A 14 -28.43 98.01 -3.99
CA PHE A 14 -27.13 98.49 -3.52
C PHE A 14 -26.13 98.44 -4.67
N SER A 15 -26.11 99.49 -5.50
CA SER A 15 -25.20 99.61 -6.64
C SER A 15 -23.76 99.83 -6.21
N ASP A 16 -23.50 100.80 -5.31
CA ASP A 16 -22.17 101.08 -4.73
C ASP A 16 -22.33 101.72 -3.34
N TYR A 17 -22.71 100.91 -2.36
CA TYR A 17 -22.92 101.35 -0.99
C TYR A 17 -21.61 101.38 -0.20
N GLN A 18 -21.44 102.46 0.58
CA GLN A 18 -20.35 102.61 1.55
C GLN A 18 -20.91 102.91 2.94
N TRP A 19 -20.27 102.33 3.95
CA TRP A 19 -20.69 102.52 5.34
C TRP A 19 -20.49 103.97 5.79
N ASN A 20 -21.59 104.65 6.13
CA ASN A 20 -21.57 106.02 6.65
C ASN A 20 -21.26 106.02 8.16
N PHE A 21 -20.47 106.99 8.64
CA PHE A 21 -20.16 107.20 10.06
C PHE A 21 -21.41 107.35 10.96
N ASN A 22 -22.55 107.76 10.39
CA ASN A 22 -23.81 107.90 11.12
C ASN A 22 -24.54 106.56 11.38
N ILE A 23 -24.04 105.44 10.85
CA ILE A 23 -24.62 104.11 11.07
C ILE A 23 -23.84 103.40 12.19
N PRO A 24 -24.47 103.08 13.33
CA PRO A 24 -23.80 102.40 14.43
C PRO A 24 -23.36 100.98 14.02
N GLU A 25 -22.23 100.54 14.56
CA GLU A 25 -21.78 99.16 14.39
C GLU A 25 -22.81 98.15 14.92
N PHE A 26 -22.87 96.99 14.25
CA PHE A 26 -23.72 95.89 14.67
C PHE A 26 -23.40 95.45 16.10
N LYS A 27 -24.45 95.19 16.88
CA LYS A 27 -24.42 94.66 18.24
C LYS A 27 -24.91 93.20 18.26
N ARG A 28 -24.94 92.58 19.44
CA ARG A 28 -25.40 91.18 19.60
C ARG A 28 -26.80 90.97 19.00
N PHE A 29 -27.67 91.97 19.10
CA PHE A 29 -29.00 92.00 18.49
C PHE A 29 -29.14 93.27 17.66
N ASN A 30 -29.64 93.14 16.43
CA ASN A 30 -29.82 94.25 15.49
C ASN A 30 -31.23 94.15 14.90
N LEU A 31 -31.97 95.26 14.88
CA LEU A 31 -33.25 95.38 14.20
C LEU A 31 -33.07 96.28 12.98
N ILE A 32 -33.24 95.73 11.78
CA ILE A 32 -33.17 96.46 10.52
C ILE A 32 -34.58 96.47 9.90
N TYR A 33 -35.17 97.65 9.74
CA TYR A 33 -36.53 97.83 9.23
C TYR A 33 -36.60 98.97 8.21
N GLY A 34 -37.67 99.01 7.43
CA GLY A 34 -37.85 99.98 6.35
C GLY A 34 -38.99 99.57 5.41
N TRP A 35 -39.35 100.43 4.47
CA TRP A 35 -40.43 100.20 3.50
C TRP A 35 -40.17 99.00 2.57
N ASN A 36 -41.20 98.48 1.92
CA ASN A 36 -41.01 97.47 0.88
C ASN A 36 -40.15 98.05 -0.25
N GLY A 37 -39.25 97.24 -0.81
CA GLY A 37 -38.27 97.70 -1.80
C GLY A 37 -37.02 98.41 -1.24
N SER A 38 -36.93 98.67 0.07
CA SER A 38 -35.73 99.27 0.70
C SER A 38 -34.49 98.35 0.81
N GLY A 39 -34.52 97.17 0.18
CA GLY A 39 -33.36 96.27 0.12
C GLY A 39 -33.15 95.33 1.31
N LYS A 40 -34.10 95.24 2.26
CA LYS A 40 -34.01 94.32 3.41
C LYS A 40 -33.76 92.86 3.00
N THR A 41 -34.47 92.38 1.98
CA THR A 41 -34.31 91.01 1.45
C THR A 41 -32.97 90.83 0.75
N ALA A 42 -32.52 91.83 -0.01
CA ALA A 42 -31.20 91.79 -0.64
C ALA A 42 -30.08 91.74 0.42
N LEU A 43 -30.26 92.48 1.52
CA LEU A 43 -29.35 92.44 2.66
C LEU A 43 -29.33 91.07 3.35
N SER A 44 -30.47 90.41 3.54
CA SER A 44 -30.49 89.06 4.13
C SER A 44 -29.81 88.03 3.23
N GLN A 45 -29.95 88.15 1.91
CA GLN A 45 -29.24 87.33 0.93
C GLN A 45 -27.72 87.59 0.96
N LEU A 46 -27.27 88.83 1.16
CA LEU A 46 -25.85 89.16 1.31
C LEU A 46 -25.20 88.40 2.47
N PHE A 47 -25.88 88.26 3.61
CA PHE A 47 -25.36 87.49 4.74
C PHE A 47 -25.11 86.02 4.36
N ALA A 48 -25.87 85.45 3.40
CA ALA A 48 -25.68 84.07 2.95
C ALA A 48 -24.40 83.94 2.14
N SER A 49 -24.10 84.97 1.34
CA SER A 49 -22.90 85.04 0.51
C SER A 49 -21.61 85.24 1.29
N PHE A 50 -21.65 85.60 2.58
CA PHE A 50 -20.45 85.70 3.41
C PHE A 50 -19.76 84.35 3.63
N VAL A 51 -20.52 83.26 3.74
CA VAL A 51 -19.95 81.93 3.99
C VAL A 51 -19.35 81.34 2.71
N ASN A 52 -20.05 81.48 1.58
CA ASN A 52 -19.66 80.84 0.32
C ASN A 52 -18.84 81.77 -0.60
N GLY A 53 -18.67 83.04 -0.24
CA GLY A 53 -17.99 84.07 -1.05
C GLY A 53 -18.77 84.52 -2.29
N LYS A 54 -19.89 83.89 -2.62
CA LYS A 54 -20.65 84.09 -3.86
C LYS A 54 -22.16 84.14 -3.60
N SER A 55 -22.89 84.75 -4.53
CA SER A 55 -24.35 84.72 -4.60
C SER A 55 -24.76 84.14 -5.95
N GLU A 56 -25.66 83.16 -5.97
CA GLU A 56 -26.22 82.66 -7.23
C GLU A 56 -27.13 83.71 -7.89
N THR A 57 -27.85 84.49 -7.08
CA THR A 57 -28.74 85.57 -7.52
C THR A 57 -27.98 86.79 -8.03
N TYR A 58 -26.80 87.09 -7.46
CA TYR A 58 -25.96 88.23 -7.82
C TYR A 58 -24.52 87.79 -8.12
N PRO A 59 -24.22 87.30 -9.34
CA PRO A 59 -22.91 86.78 -9.69
C PRO A 59 -21.77 87.81 -9.62
N GLU A 60 -22.09 89.09 -9.85
CA GLU A 60 -21.13 90.21 -9.84
C GLU A 60 -21.01 90.91 -8.48
N LEU A 61 -21.49 90.27 -7.41
CA LEU A 61 -21.49 90.82 -6.06
C LEU A 61 -20.06 91.05 -5.54
N GLU A 62 -19.76 92.28 -5.16
CA GLU A 62 -18.57 92.60 -4.36
C GLU A 62 -19.00 93.11 -2.98
N TYR A 63 -18.34 92.63 -1.93
CA TYR A 63 -18.55 93.15 -0.59
C TYR A 63 -17.24 93.17 0.19
N LYS A 64 -17.22 94.02 1.23
CA LYS A 64 -16.18 93.99 2.26
C LYS A 64 -16.84 94.18 3.62
N ILE A 65 -16.61 93.23 4.53
CA ILE A 65 -17.08 93.30 5.92
C ILE A 65 -15.90 93.44 6.87
N GLN A 66 -16.11 94.16 7.97
CA GLN A 66 -15.18 94.22 9.07
C GLN A 66 -15.75 93.43 10.25
N THR A 67 -14.92 92.56 10.81
CA THR A 67 -15.28 91.68 11.93
C THR A 67 -14.24 91.81 13.05
N ASP A 68 -14.48 91.16 14.19
CA ASP A 68 -13.47 91.06 15.26
C ASP A 68 -12.20 90.30 14.85
N GLU A 69 -12.29 89.44 13.83
CA GLU A 69 -11.16 88.63 13.34
C GLU A 69 -10.40 89.29 12.19
N GLY A 70 -10.84 90.49 11.77
CA GLY A 70 -10.31 91.20 10.61
C GLY A 70 -11.35 91.41 9.51
N ASP A 71 -10.86 91.84 8.34
CA ASP A 71 -11.69 92.16 7.18
C ASP A 71 -11.85 90.94 6.25
N PHE A 72 -13.08 90.70 5.79
CA PHE A 72 -13.42 89.61 4.87
C PHE A 72 -14.08 90.16 3.60
N THR A 73 -13.88 89.47 2.48
CA THR A 73 -14.35 89.87 1.14
C THR A 73 -14.84 88.65 0.35
N HIS A 74 -15.31 88.87 -0.88
CA HIS A 74 -15.71 87.77 -1.77
C HIS A 74 -14.59 86.75 -2.05
N SER A 75 -13.30 87.16 -2.00
CA SER A 75 -12.15 86.28 -2.22
C SER A 75 -11.64 85.63 -0.92
N THR A 76 -11.99 86.20 0.23
CA THR A 76 -11.68 85.69 1.58
C THR A 76 -12.99 85.52 2.35
N PRO A 77 -13.72 84.41 2.14
CA PRO A 77 -15.03 84.21 2.74
C PRO A 77 -14.94 84.11 4.26
N TYR A 78 -16.04 84.48 4.92
CA TYR A 78 -16.13 84.46 6.37
C TYR A 78 -16.20 83.02 6.88
N ASN A 79 -15.25 82.67 7.74
CA ASN A 79 -15.02 81.31 8.23
C ASN A 79 -16.07 80.79 9.24
N ARG A 80 -16.97 81.66 9.75
CA ARG A 80 -18.02 81.25 10.69
C ARG A 80 -19.31 80.95 9.95
N GLN A 81 -19.98 79.87 10.36
CA GLN A 81 -21.32 79.55 9.86
C GLN A 81 -22.32 80.64 10.24
N ILE A 82 -23.07 81.12 9.25
CA ILE A 82 -24.19 82.05 9.43
C ILE A 82 -25.47 81.29 9.07
N ARG A 83 -26.45 81.29 9.98
CA ARG A 83 -27.78 80.70 9.72
C ARG A 83 -28.76 81.81 9.38
N ILE A 84 -29.44 81.67 8.24
CA ILE A 84 -30.34 82.69 7.72
C ILE A 84 -31.69 82.06 7.50
N PHE A 85 -32.69 82.63 8.15
CA PHE A 85 -34.08 82.20 8.05
C PHE A 85 -34.82 83.25 7.20
N ASN A 86 -34.76 83.08 5.88
CA ASN A 86 -35.46 83.93 4.90
C ASN A 86 -36.42 83.07 4.05
N GLN A 87 -37.08 83.71 3.08
CA GLN A 87 -38.03 83.01 2.20
C GLN A 87 -37.35 81.96 1.32
N ASP A 88 -36.09 82.19 0.92
CA ASP A 88 -35.29 81.21 0.18
C ASP A 88 -35.08 79.94 1.02
N TYR A 89 -34.69 80.09 2.30
CA TYR A 89 -34.58 78.98 3.24
C TYR A 89 -35.89 78.19 3.40
N ILE A 90 -37.03 78.90 3.48
CA ILE A 90 -38.35 78.26 3.55
C ILE A 90 -38.62 77.49 2.25
N SER A 91 -38.39 78.08 1.08
CA SER A 91 -38.66 77.42 -0.21
C SER A 91 -37.80 76.17 -0.46
N GLU A 92 -36.54 76.17 0.01
CA GLU A 92 -35.63 75.03 -0.15
C GLU A 92 -35.99 73.86 0.78
N ASN A 93 -36.46 74.16 2.00
CA ASN A 93 -36.60 73.20 3.09
C ASN A 93 -38.06 72.84 3.43
N ILE A 94 -39.02 73.67 3.03
CA ILE A 94 -40.44 73.53 3.36
C ILE A 94 -41.25 73.60 2.06
N ASP A 95 -41.86 72.48 1.68
CA ASP A 95 -42.82 72.45 0.58
C ASP A 95 -44.19 72.90 1.09
N ILE A 96 -44.52 74.16 0.84
CA ILE A 96 -45.72 74.82 1.36
C ILE A 96 -46.99 74.24 0.73
N LEU A 97 -46.93 73.70 -0.49
CA LEU A 97 -48.10 73.17 -1.21
C LEU A 97 -48.56 71.81 -0.66
N SER A 98 -47.64 70.99 -0.15
CA SER A 98 -47.96 69.65 0.37
C SER A 98 -48.22 69.61 1.88
N GLY A 99 -48.05 70.73 2.60
CA GLY A 99 -48.22 70.81 4.06
C GLY A 99 -47.24 69.92 4.84
N LYS A 100 -46.18 69.45 4.19
CA LYS A 100 -45.17 68.55 4.77
C LYS A 100 -43.84 69.30 4.82
N ALA A 101 -43.32 69.50 6.02
CA ALA A 101 -41.89 69.79 6.17
C ALA A 101 -41.11 68.57 5.65
N LYS A 102 -40.04 68.78 4.88
CA LYS A 102 -39.08 67.70 4.67
C LYS A 102 -38.64 67.25 6.07
N PRO A 103 -38.75 65.96 6.43
CA PRO A 103 -38.15 65.49 7.66
C PRO A 103 -36.68 65.93 7.64
N ILE A 104 -36.07 66.16 8.80
CA ILE A 104 -34.61 66.31 8.90
C ILE A 104 -34.02 64.97 8.47
N PHE A 105 -33.93 64.77 7.16
CA PHE A 105 -33.53 63.55 6.50
C PHE A 105 -32.11 63.81 6.03
N ILE A 106 -31.19 63.16 6.71
CA ILE A 106 -29.88 62.82 6.17
C ILE A 106 -30.17 61.85 5.00
N LEU A 107 -30.51 62.36 3.81
CA LEU A 107 -30.80 61.54 2.62
C LEU A 107 -30.20 62.17 1.37
N GLY A 108 -28.93 61.86 1.12
CA GLY A 108 -28.22 62.16 -0.11
C GLY A 108 -28.37 61.10 -1.21
N LYS A 109 -27.77 61.36 -2.37
CA LYS A 109 -27.61 60.45 -3.54
C LYS A 109 -27.25 59.00 -3.16
N GLU A 110 -26.47 58.83 -2.10
CA GLU A 110 -25.92 57.55 -1.63
C GLU A 110 -27.01 56.47 -1.38
N ASN A 111 -28.20 56.83 -0.88
CA ASN A 111 -29.25 55.82 -0.63
C ASN A 111 -29.96 55.34 -1.91
N LYS A 112 -30.00 56.16 -2.96
CA LYS A 112 -30.54 55.71 -4.26
C LYS A 112 -29.57 54.75 -4.94
N GLU A 113 -28.27 55.01 -4.80
CA GLU A 113 -27.21 54.10 -5.25
C GLU A 113 -27.25 52.79 -4.44
N LEU A 114 -27.40 52.87 -3.11
CA LEU A 114 -27.51 51.69 -2.25
C LEU A 114 -28.72 50.81 -2.59
N ALA A 115 -29.88 51.40 -2.84
CA ALA A 115 -31.09 50.67 -3.24
C ALA A 115 -30.92 49.97 -4.60
N ALA A 116 -30.19 50.58 -5.53
CA ALA A 116 -29.85 49.95 -6.81
C ALA A 116 -28.91 48.75 -6.63
N VAL A 117 -27.90 48.88 -5.75
CA VAL A 117 -26.98 47.78 -5.39
C VAL A 117 -27.74 46.61 -4.77
N ILE A 118 -28.61 46.87 -3.80
CA ILE A 118 -29.43 45.82 -3.14
C ILE A 118 -30.27 45.06 -4.19
N LYS A 119 -30.88 45.76 -5.14
CA LYS A 119 -31.69 45.13 -6.18
C LYS A 119 -30.85 44.24 -7.10
N GLU A 120 -29.63 44.64 -7.43
CA GLU A 120 -28.71 43.84 -8.24
C GLU A 120 -28.16 42.62 -7.47
N ASP A 121 -27.89 42.78 -6.18
CA ASP A 121 -27.50 41.69 -5.28
C ASP A 121 -28.63 40.66 -5.13
N GLU A 122 -29.87 41.12 -5.00
CA GLU A 122 -31.04 40.24 -4.96
C GLU A 122 -31.21 39.45 -6.27
N LYS A 123 -31.04 40.11 -7.42
CA LYS A 123 -31.03 39.44 -8.75
C LYS A 123 -29.91 38.41 -8.84
N THR A 124 -28.73 38.72 -8.31
CA THR A 124 -27.58 37.80 -8.30
C THR A 124 -27.82 36.58 -7.40
N LEU A 125 -28.44 36.77 -6.23
CA LEU A 125 -28.70 35.72 -5.26
C LEU A 125 -29.87 34.82 -5.65
N LYS A 126 -31.00 35.42 -6.05
CA LYS A 126 -32.30 34.75 -6.27
C LYS A 126 -32.60 34.47 -7.75
N GLY A 127 -31.83 35.05 -8.66
CA GLY A 127 -32.05 34.98 -10.11
C GLY A 127 -32.81 36.20 -10.63
N ASP A 128 -32.60 36.52 -11.90
CA ASP A 128 -33.30 37.62 -12.58
C ASP A 128 -34.52 37.06 -13.34
N PRO A 129 -35.76 37.38 -12.93
CA PRO A 129 -36.96 36.89 -13.60
C PRO A 129 -37.08 37.36 -15.05
N GLU A 130 -36.40 38.44 -15.44
CA GLU A 130 -36.40 38.95 -16.82
C GLU A 130 -35.41 38.18 -17.72
N LYS A 131 -34.44 37.46 -17.15
CA LYS A 131 -33.46 36.65 -17.90
C LYS A 131 -33.77 35.17 -17.73
N LYS A 132 -34.48 34.59 -18.70
CA LYS A 132 -34.72 33.13 -18.77
C LYS A 132 -33.40 32.36 -18.63
N GLY A 133 -33.32 31.52 -17.58
CA GLY A 133 -32.16 30.68 -17.30
C GLY A 133 -31.25 31.18 -16.16
N ASN A 134 -31.42 32.42 -15.69
CA ASN A 134 -30.70 32.89 -14.50
C ASN A 134 -31.39 32.39 -13.22
N LEU A 135 -30.88 31.27 -12.70
CA LEU A 135 -31.43 30.60 -11.51
C LEU A 135 -31.01 31.28 -10.18
N GLY A 136 -29.98 32.14 -10.21
CA GLY A 136 -29.38 32.74 -9.02
C GLY A 136 -28.44 31.81 -8.27
N LYS A 137 -27.47 32.39 -7.55
CA LYS A 137 -26.42 31.64 -6.82
C LYS A 137 -26.98 30.67 -5.78
N LEU A 138 -28.11 30.99 -5.13
CA LEU A 138 -28.72 30.12 -4.12
C LEU A 138 -29.22 28.80 -4.72
N LYS A 139 -29.88 28.88 -5.88
CA LYS A 139 -30.43 27.72 -6.56
C LYS A 139 -29.33 26.89 -7.23
N GLU A 140 -28.31 27.54 -7.77
CA GLU A 140 -27.10 26.85 -8.26
C GLU A 140 -26.40 26.07 -7.14
N LEU A 141 -26.25 26.66 -5.95
CA LEU A 141 -25.68 25.99 -4.80
C LEU A 141 -26.53 24.77 -4.38
N GLU A 142 -27.85 24.90 -4.37
CA GLU A 142 -28.75 23.79 -4.08
C GLU A 142 -28.62 22.65 -5.09
N LEU A 143 -28.55 22.97 -6.38
CA LEU A 143 -28.34 21.98 -7.45
C LEU A 143 -26.98 21.27 -7.31
N LYS A 144 -25.91 22.03 -7.05
CA LYS A 144 -24.58 21.44 -6.81
C LYS A 144 -24.55 20.57 -5.56
N LYS A 145 -25.23 20.94 -4.48
CA LYS A 145 -25.37 20.09 -3.29
C LYS A 145 -26.09 18.79 -3.62
N LYS A 146 -27.21 18.84 -4.36
CA LYS A 146 -27.92 17.64 -4.84
C LYS A 146 -27.04 16.78 -5.75
N GLU A 147 -26.21 17.39 -6.58
CA GLU A 147 -25.27 16.66 -7.44
C GLU A 147 -24.19 15.95 -6.63
N ILE A 148 -23.62 16.61 -5.61
CA ILE A 148 -22.66 16.00 -4.67
C ILE A 148 -23.32 14.81 -3.96
N GLU A 149 -24.50 14.99 -3.39
CA GLU A 149 -25.23 13.89 -2.72
C GLU A 149 -25.50 12.71 -3.67
N ARG A 150 -25.84 12.99 -4.94
CA ARG A 150 -26.02 11.94 -5.96
C ARG A 150 -24.70 11.21 -6.22
N LYS A 151 -23.60 11.93 -6.40
CA LYS A 151 -22.27 11.35 -6.63
C LYS A 151 -21.77 10.53 -5.44
N GLU A 152 -22.04 10.97 -4.22
CA GLU A 152 -21.74 10.21 -3.00
C GLU A 152 -22.54 8.91 -2.90
N LYS A 153 -23.83 8.95 -3.28
CA LYS A 153 -24.67 7.74 -3.36
C LYS A 153 -24.17 6.79 -4.45
N GLU A 154 -23.81 7.29 -5.63
CA GLU A 154 -23.21 6.49 -6.72
C GLU A 154 -21.92 5.81 -6.26
N LYS A 155 -21.00 6.57 -5.67
CA LYS A 155 -19.76 6.06 -5.08
C LYS A 155 -20.04 4.97 -4.03
N GLY A 156 -20.99 5.23 -3.11
CA GLY A 156 -21.35 4.27 -2.08
C GLY A 156 -21.92 2.96 -2.63
N LYS A 157 -22.69 3.03 -3.73
CA LYS A 157 -23.20 1.84 -4.43
C LYS A 157 -22.06 1.04 -5.06
N GLN A 158 -21.11 1.69 -5.73
CA GLN A 158 -19.94 1.00 -6.31
C GLN A 158 -19.14 0.25 -5.24
N PHE A 159 -18.85 0.88 -4.09
CA PHE A 159 -18.16 0.19 -3.00
C PHE A 159 -18.96 -0.96 -2.40
N THR A 160 -20.29 -0.87 -2.41
CA THR A 160 -21.16 -1.98 -1.98
C THR A 160 -21.06 -3.17 -2.92
N ASP A 161 -21.04 -2.93 -4.23
CA ASP A 161 -20.92 -4.00 -5.23
C ASP A 161 -19.51 -4.62 -5.22
N ILE A 162 -18.46 -3.81 -5.08
CA ILE A 162 -17.09 -4.30 -4.86
C ILE A 162 -17.00 -5.15 -3.59
N ALA A 163 -17.61 -4.72 -2.48
CA ALA A 163 -17.62 -5.48 -1.24
C ALA A 163 -18.29 -6.86 -1.41
N LYS A 164 -19.35 -6.96 -2.21
CA LYS A 164 -19.98 -8.25 -2.54
C LYS A 164 -19.02 -9.16 -3.33
N ILE A 165 -18.33 -8.61 -4.33
CA ILE A 165 -17.34 -9.35 -5.14
C ILE A 165 -16.21 -9.86 -4.26
N ILE A 166 -15.65 -9.01 -3.39
CA ILE A 166 -14.58 -9.41 -2.47
C ILE A 166 -15.11 -10.50 -1.53
N SER A 167 -16.27 -10.27 -0.90
CA SER A 167 -16.87 -11.24 0.03
C SER A 167 -17.13 -12.60 -0.63
N SER A 168 -17.59 -12.65 -1.89
CA SER A 168 -17.83 -13.93 -2.58
C SER A 168 -16.52 -14.65 -2.91
N ASN A 169 -15.46 -13.93 -3.27
CA ASN A 169 -14.16 -14.51 -3.60
C ASN A 169 -13.34 -14.89 -2.35
N THR A 170 -13.57 -14.26 -1.21
CA THR A 170 -12.91 -14.56 0.07
C THR A 170 -13.76 -15.43 1.00
N SER A 171 -14.92 -15.91 0.52
CA SER A 171 -15.80 -16.78 1.29
C SER A 171 -15.07 -18.06 1.68
N GLY A 172 -14.78 -18.23 2.97
CA GLY A 172 -14.03 -19.36 3.52
C GLY A 172 -12.66 -19.01 4.11
N VAL A 173 -12.11 -17.82 3.81
CA VAL A 173 -10.74 -17.42 4.20
C VAL A 173 -10.74 -16.23 5.17
N LEU A 174 -11.62 -15.25 4.94
CA LEU A 174 -11.76 -14.07 5.78
C LEU A 174 -13.18 -13.97 6.34
N ALA A 175 -13.29 -13.38 7.53
CA ALA A 175 -14.53 -13.23 8.29
C ALA A 175 -15.72 -12.80 7.41
N ARG A 176 -16.89 -13.41 7.66
CA ARG A 176 -18.17 -13.30 6.93
C ARG A 176 -18.74 -11.88 6.71
N ASN A 177 -18.01 -10.82 7.06
CA ASN A 177 -18.51 -9.45 7.19
C ASN A 177 -17.70 -8.40 6.42
N TYR A 178 -17.21 -8.70 5.21
CA TYR A 178 -16.62 -7.68 4.35
C TYR A 178 -17.71 -6.77 3.77
N ARG A 179 -17.80 -5.52 4.25
CA ARG A 179 -18.86 -4.56 3.89
C ARG A 179 -18.30 -3.33 3.17
N LYS A 180 -19.20 -2.44 2.73
CA LYS A 180 -18.88 -1.17 2.06
C LYS A 180 -17.72 -0.41 2.74
N ASN A 181 -17.79 -0.20 4.06
CA ASN A 181 -16.78 0.58 4.79
C ASN A 181 -15.39 -0.08 4.72
N ASN A 182 -15.31 -1.42 4.69
CA ASN A 182 -14.05 -2.14 4.54
C ASN A 182 -13.45 -1.92 3.15
N ALA A 183 -14.30 -1.94 2.11
CA ALA A 183 -13.87 -1.68 0.73
C ALA A 183 -13.34 -0.24 0.58
N GLU A 184 -14.01 0.74 1.16
CA GLU A 184 -13.56 2.14 1.16
C GLU A 184 -12.21 2.32 1.87
N GLN A 185 -12.06 1.73 3.06
CA GLN A 185 -10.80 1.76 3.80
C GLN A 185 -9.66 1.06 3.05
N SER A 186 -9.95 -0.10 2.44
CA SER A 186 -8.95 -0.86 1.67
C SER A 186 -8.50 -0.08 0.45
N PHE A 187 -9.43 0.54 -0.28
CA PHE A 187 -9.12 1.40 -1.42
C PHE A 187 -8.33 2.65 -1.03
N ALA A 188 -8.63 3.24 0.13
CA ALA A 188 -7.89 4.40 0.64
C ALA A 188 -6.44 4.06 1.04
N LYS A 189 -6.18 2.82 1.46
CA LYS A 189 -4.83 2.32 1.81
C LYS A 189 -3.96 1.97 0.61
N LEU A 190 -4.53 1.89 -0.60
CA LEU A 190 -3.76 1.61 -1.82
C LEU A 190 -2.79 2.75 -2.11
N GLN A 191 -1.49 2.42 -2.06
CA GLN A 191 -0.41 3.36 -2.42
C GLN A 191 -0.46 3.70 -3.92
N VAL A 192 -0.75 2.69 -4.75
CA VAL A 192 -0.87 2.83 -6.20
C VAL A 192 -2.23 2.30 -6.62
N LYS A 193 -3.02 3.15 -7.29
CA LYS A 193 -4.35 2.81 -7.82
C LYS A 193 -4.21 2.43 -9.29
N GLN A 194 -3.76 1.20 -9.53
CA GLN A 194 -3.61 0.63 -10.87
C GLN A 194 -4.67 -0.44 -11.13
N ILE A 195 -5.05 -0.59 -12.40
CA ILE A 195 -5.89 -1.68 -12.85
C ILE A 195 -4.99 -2.89 -13.05
N LEU A 196 -5.26 -3.96 -12.31
CA LEU A 196 -4.56 -5.23 -12.48
C LEU A 196 -5.01 -5.93 -13.76
N SER A 197 -4.09 -6.62 -14.42
CA SER A 197 -4.41 -7.51 -15.53
C SER A 197 -5.23 -8.71 -15.05
N ASP A 198 -5.88 -9.42 -15.97
CA ASP A 198 -6.67 -10.60 -15.58
C ASP A 198 -5.76 -11.75 -15.12
N GLU A 199 -4.52 -11.83 -15.61
CA GLU A 199 -3.50 -12.75 -15.11
C GLU A 199 -3.13 -12.46 -13.65
N GLU A 200 -2.91 -11.19 -13.31
CA GLU A 200 -2.58 -10.78 -11.94
C GLU A 200 -3.75 -11.05 -10.98
N LYS A 201 -4.99 -10.74 -11.38
CA LYS A 201 -6.18 -11.05 -10.59
C LYS A 201 -6.32 -12.54 -10.33
N ASN A 202 -6.11 -13.37 -11.35
CA ASN A 202 -6.16 -14.83 -11.21
C ASN A 202 -5.09 -15.34 -10.25
N LYS A 203 -3.86 -14.82 -10.36
CA LYS A 203 -2.76 -15.15 -9.44
C LYS A 203 -3.15 -14.87 -7.98
N TYR A 204 -3.60 -13.65 -7.66
CA TYR A 204 -3.98 -13.31 -6.29
C TYR A 204 -5.21 -14.07 -5.79
N SER A 205 -6.17 -14.36 -6.67
CA SER A 205 -7.34 -15.19 -6.34
C SER A 205 -6.96 -16.61 -5.97
N LEU A 206 -6.00 -17.21 -6.69
CA LEU A 206 -5.45 -18.52 -6.35
C LEU A 206 -4.72 -18.48 -5.00
N THR A 207 -3.89 -17.47 -4.75
CA THR A 207 -3.21 -17.29 -3.46
C THR A 207 -4.20 -17.21 -2.30
N LEU A 208 -5.32 -16.49 -2.47
CA LEU A 208 -6.35 -16.40 -1.44
C LEU A 208 -7.00 -17.76 -1.13
N LYS A 209 -7.16 -18.63 -2.13
CA LYS A 209 -7.80 -19.95 -1.98
C LYS A 209 -6.84 -21.04 -1.50
N GLN A 210 -5.54 -20.74 -1.37
CA GLN A 210 -4.58 -21.71 -0.89
C GLN A 210 -4.94 -22.13 0.54
N GLN A 211 -4.94 -23.45 0.76
CA GLN A 211 -5.09 -24.04 2.08
C GLN A 211 -3.70 -24.24 2.68
N GLU A 212 -3.61 -24.12 4.00
CA GLU A 212 -2.39 -24.45 4.73
C GLU A 212 -1.99 -25.90 4.41
N LYS A 213 -0.75 -26.06 3.96
CA LYS A 213 -0.15 -27.37 3.67
C LYS A 213 0.65 -27.82 4.89
N PRO A 214 0.83 -29.13 5.10
CA PRO A 214 1.62 -29.63 6.23
C PRO A 214 3.06 -29.13 6.15
N ILE A 215 3.68 -28.93 7.32
CA ILE A 215 5.11 -28.65 7.41
C ILE A 215 5.87 -29.89 6.95
N LEU A 216 6.82 -29.68 6.05
CA LEU A 216 7.60 -30.73 5.43
C LEU A 216 8.97 -30.79 6.11
N ASN A 217 9.46 -31.99 6.38
CA ASN A 217 10.79 -32.18 6.94
C ASN A 217 11.79 -32.42 5.82
N GLU A 218 13.00 -31.90 5.98
CA GLU A 218 14.12 -32.18 5.09
C GLU A 218 14.43 -33.68 5.03
N LEU A 219 14.85 -34.13 3.84
CA LEU A 219 15.39 -35.46 3.64
C LEU A 219 16.78 -35.54 4.25
N SER A 220 16.98 -36.46 5.20
CA SER A 220 18.28 -36.70 5.82
C SER A 220 19.17 -37.57 4.93
N SER A 221 20.32 -37.03 4.53
CA SER A 221 21.40 -37.78 3.87
C SER A 221 22.53 -38.19 4.83
N ASN A 222 22.34 -37.98 6.14
CA ASN A 222 23.41 -38.15 7.11
C ASN A 222 23.94 -39.59 7.09
N ASN A 223 25.27 -39.70 7.11
CA ASN A 223 26.03 -40.94 7.16
C ASN A 223 25.92 -41.84 5.91
N ILE A 224 25.13 -41.51 4.87
CA ILE A 224 25.05 -42.35 3.65
C ILE A 224 26.41 -42.45 2.96
N LYS A 225 27.06 -41.29 2.74
CA LYS A 225 28.40 -41.21 2.11
C LYS A 225 29.45 -41.93 2.94
N GLU A 226 29.47 -41.68 4.25
CA GLU A 226 30.43 -42.27 5.17
C GLU A 226 30.28 -43.79 5.26
N ASN A 227 29.04 -44.27 5.38
CA ASN A 227 28.74 -45.70 5.41
C ASN A 227 29.12 -46.37 4.08
N ALA A 228 28.81 -45.75 2.94
CA ALA A 228 29.21 -46.27 1.63
C ALA A 228 30.74 -46.36 1.49
N ASN A 229 31.47 -45.32 1.89
CA ASN A 229 32.93 -45.31 1.85
C ASN A 229 33.55 -46.38 2.77
N SER A 230 33.03 -46.51 4.01
CA SER A 230 33.46 -47.55 4.94
C SER A 230 33.22 -48.95 4.36
N ILE A 231 32.06 -49.20 3.76
CA ILE A 231 31.74 -50.48 3.10
C ILE A 231 32.69 -50.75 1.93
N ILE A 232 33.01 -49.76 1.10
CA ILE A 232 33.95 -49.91 -0.01
C ILE A 232 35.34 -50.31 0.50
N LEU A 233 35.87 -49.61 1.50
CA LEU A 233 37.19 -49.90 2.08
C LEU A 233 37.25 -51.28 2.74
N ASP A 234 36.23 -51.62 3.55
CA ASP A 234 36.09 -52.94 4.17
C ASP A 234 36.05 -54.04 3.08
N SER A 235 35.31 -53.81 2.00
CA SER A 235 35.20 -54.75 0.88
C SER A 235 36.52 -54.93 0.15
N GLN A 236 37.24 -53.85 -0.15
CA GLN A 236 38.54 -53.91 -0.83
C GLN A 236 39.58 -54.69 0.00
N SER A 237 39.62 -54.45 1.31
CA SER A 237 40.49 -55.18 2.23
C SER A 237 40.12 -56.66 2.27
N LEU A 238 38.82 -56.96 2.39
CA LEU A 238 38.33 -58.31 2.59
C LEU A 238 38.41 -59.18 1.32
N LEU A 239 38.18 -58.60 0.13
CA LEU A 239 38.26 -59.32 -1.15
C LEU A 239 39.70 -59.74 -1.51
N LYS A 240 40.71 -58.99 -1.03
CA LYS A 240 42.14 -59.30 -1.20
C LYS A 240 42.67 -60.40 -0.27
N ARG A 241 41.96 -60.71 0.82
CA ARG A 241 42.37 -61.78 1.74
C ARG A 241 42.23 -63.13 1.05
N THR A 242 43.27 -63.95 1.13
CA THR A 242 43.28 -65.34 0.67
C THR A 242 43.52 -66.26 1.85
N VAL A 243 42.82 -67.39 1.87
CA VAL A 243 43.05 -68.46 2.84
C VAL A 243 44.09 -69.41 2.23
N GLU A 244 45.20 -69.64 2.92
CA GLU A 244 46.15 -70.69 2.55
C GLU A 244 45.62 -72.03 3.10
N THR A 245 45.01 -72.86 2.24
CA THR A 245 44.55 -74.22 2.59
C THR A 245 44.83 -75.23 1.49
N VAL A 246 44.93 -76.50 1.90
CA VAL A 246 45.08 -77.70 1.05
C VAL A 246 43.96 -77.72 0.01
N ILE A 247 44.30 -77.62 -1.27
CA ILE A 247 43.34 -77.41 -2.36
C ILE A 247 42.52 -78.68 -2.65
N ILE A 248 41.19 -78.59 -2.62
CA ILE A 248 40.27 -79.59 -3.19
C ILE A 248 39.62 -78.97 -4.43
N GLU A 249 40.18 -79.26 -5.61
CA GLU A 249 39.88 -78.61 -6.90
C GLU A 249 38.37 -78.61 -7.27
N ARG A 250 37.67 -79.72 -7.01
CA ARG A 250 36.23 -79.85 -7.25
C ARG A 250 35.38 -78.83 -6.47
N LEU A 251 35.79 -78.47 -5.25
CA LEU A 251 35.04 -77.51 -4.41
C LEU A 251 35.32 -76.06 -4.84
N LYS A 252 36.46 -75.80 -5.48
CA LYS A 252 36.79 -74.49 -6.06
C LYS A 252 35.91 -74.18 -7.27
N GLU A 253 35.70 -75.16 -8.15
CA GLU A 253 34.97 -74.98 -9.39
C GLU A 253 33.44 -74.97 -9.23
N ASN A 254 32.92 -75.45 -8.09
CA ASN A 254 31.48 -75.65 -7.87
C ASN A 254 31.02 -75.02 -6.54
N ALA A 255 30.58 -73.76 -6.60
CA ALA A 255 30.21 -72.96 -5.43
C ALA A 255 29.02 -73.54 -4.62
N ASP A 256 28.03 -74.09 -5.31
CA ASP A 256 26.87 -74.76 -4.72
C ASP A 256 27.26 -76.05 -3.99
N VAL A 257 28.16 -76.84 -4.59
CA VAL A 257 28.71 -78.06 -3.99
C VAL A 257 29.59 -77.71 -2.78
N SER A 258 30.40 -76.66 -2.85
CA SER A 258 31.23 -76.19 -1.73
C SER A 258 30.38 -75.84 -0.52
N LYS A 259 29.30 -75.08 -0.72
CA LYS A 259 28.33 -74.72 0.34
C LYS A 259 27.67 -75.96 0.94
N TRP A 260 27.19 -76.89 0.10
CA TRP A 260 26.56 -78.12 0.57
C TRP A 260 27.53 -79.00 1.37
N VAL A 261 28.80 -79.09 0.96
CA VAL A 261 29.82 -79.87 1.66
C VAL A 261 30.19 -79.24 3.00
N GLU A 262 30.23 -77.91 3.10
CA GLU A 262 30.46 -77.18 4.36
C GLU A 262 29.32 -77.42 5.36
N GLU A 263 28.07 -77.22 4.95
CA GLU A 263 26.88 -77.47 5.78
C GLU A 263 26.82 -78.95 6.19
N GLY A 264 27.15 -79.85 5.26
CA GLY A 264 27.28 -81.28 5.53
C GLY A 264 28.37 -81.58 6.56
N LEU A 265 29.55 -80.97 6.44
CA LEU A 265 30.67 -81.18 7.37
C LEU A 265 30.32 -80.75 8.80
N GLU A 266 29.64 -79.62 8.96
CA GLU A 266 29.16 -79.14 10.27
C GLU A 266 28.22 -80.17 10.91
N LEU A 267 27.25 -80.68 10.14
CA LEU A 267 26.32 -81.71 10.60
C LEU A 267 27.03 -83.01 11.03
N HIS A 268 28.01 -83.49 10.23
CA HIS A 268 28.76 -84.71 10.57
C HIS A 268 29.65 -84.50 11.81
N THR A 269 30.18 -83.28 12.01
CA THR A 269 31.01 -82.93 13.18
C THR A 269 30.16 -82.89 14.45
N ILE A 270 28.97 -82.28 14.41
CA ILE A 270 28.04 -82.20 15.55
C ILE A 270 27.51 -83.58 15.93
N LYS A 271 27.10 -84.39 14.94
CA LYS A 271 26.53 -85.72 15.17
C LYS A 271 27.57 -86.81 15.41
N LYS A 272 28.84 -86.54 15.15
CA LYS A 272 29.95 -87.51 15.19
C LYS A 272 29.68 -88.74 14.29
N SER A 273 29.10 -88.51 13.11
CA SER A 273 28.70 -89.57 12.19
C SER A 273 29.90 -90.19 11.49
N THR A 274 30.04 -91.51 11.55
CA THR A 274 31.06 -92.29 10.82
C THR A 274 30.61 -92.66 9.40
N ASN A 275 29.31 -92.63 9.16
CA ASN A 275 28.68 -92.84 7.86
C ASN A 275 28.20 -91.51 7.29
N CYS A 276 28.12 -91.42 5.96
CA CYS A 276 27.58 -90.27 5.26
C CYS A 276 26.07 -90.13 5.52
N GLU A 277 25.62 -88.97 6.00
CA GLU A 277 24.20 -88.69 6.28
C GLU A 277 23.30 -88.70 5.02
N PHE A 278 23.89 -88.64 3.81
CA PHE A 278 23.13 -88.67 2.55
C PHE A 278 22.93 -90.10 2.02
N CYS A 279 24.00 -90.89 1.96
CA CYS A 279 23.97 -92.23 1.33
C CYS A 279 24.14 -93.39 2.32
N SER A 280 24.29 -93.09 3.62
CA SER A 280 24.47 -94.04 4.72
C SER A 280 25.66 -95.01 4.57
N ARG A 281 26.61 -94.71 3.69
CA ARG A 281 27.85 -95.48 3.50
C ARG A 281 28.97 -94.96 4.41
N PRO A 282 29.91 -95.83 4.84
CA PRO A 282 31.07 -95.40 5.62
C PRO A 282 31.91 -94.38 4.84
N LEU A 283 32.33 -93.30 5.52
CA LEU A 283 33.20 -92.29 4.95
C LEU A 283 34.68 -92.74 5.00
N PRO A 284 35.52 -92.35 4.02
CA PRO A 284 36.96 -92.59 4.10
C PRO A 284 37.57 -91.95 5.34
N LYS A 285 38.54 -92.61 5.97
CA LYS A 285 39.11 -92.22 7.26
C LYS A 285 39.64 -90.77 7.29
N GLU A 286 40.23 -90.32 6.19
CA GLU A 286 40.86 -89.00 6.08
C GLU A 286 39.89 -87.93 5.58
N ARG A 287 38.73 -88.29 5.03
CA ARG A 287 37.83 -87.37 4.32
C ARG A 287 37.34 -86.21 5.19
N ILE A 288 36.96 -86.50 6.43
CA ILE A 288 36.51 -85.46 7.37
C ILE A 288 37.70 -84.57 7.76
N SER A 289 38.88 -85.14 7.99
CA SER A 289 40.09 -84.39 8.32
C SER A 289 40.52 -83.46 7.18
N ASP A 290 40.48 -83.93 5.93
CA ASP A 290 40.81 -83.14 4.74
C ASP A 290 39.84 -81.96 4.56
N LEU A 291 38.55 -82.21 4.78
CA LEU A 291 37.53 -81.18 4.72
C LEU A 291 37.66 -80.18 5.87
N LEU A 292 38.00 -80.62 7.09
CA LEU A 292 38.28 -79.72 8.22
C LEU A 292 39.54 -78.87 8.00
N ALA A 293 40.58 -79.44 7.40
CA ALA A 293 41.79 -78.71 7.02
C ALA A 293 41.49 -77.69 5.91
N TYR A 294 40.60 -78.01 4.98
CA TYR A 294 40.13 -77.11 3.93
C TYR A 294 39.26 -75.96 4.48
N PHE A 295 38.28 -76.26 5.33
CA PHE A 295 37.37 -75.31 6.00
C PHE A 295 37.92 -74.82 7.35
N ASN A 296 39.23 -74.63 7.47
CA ASN A 296 39.86 -74.27 8.74
C ASN A 296 39.31 -72.95 9.34
N ASP A 297 39.74 -72.63 10.57
CA ASP A 297 39.33 -71.41 11.27
C ASP A 297 39.54 -70.11 10.47
N ALA A 298 40.49 -70.08 9.52
CA ALA A 298 40.72 -68.90 8.69
C ALA A 298 39.63 -68.71 7.62
N ASP A 299 39.15 -69.80 7.01
CA ASP A 299 38.01 -69.77 6.07
C ASP A 299 36.72 -69.34 6.78
N LYS A 300 36.44 -69.95 7.95
CA LYS A 300 35.29 -69.57 8.78
C LYS A 300 35.33 -68.09 9.19
N LYS A 301 36.47 -67.60 9.69
CA LYS A 301 36.66 -66.19 10.07
C LYS A 301 36.48 -65.24 8.88
N LEU A 302 36.91 -65.64 7.67
CA LEU A 302 36.72 -64.84 6.46
C LEU A 302 35.24 -64.78 6.08
N LYS A 303 34.53 -65.92 6.08
CA LYS A 303 33.09 -65.99 5.79
C LYS A 303 32.24 -65.23 6.80
N ASP A 304 32.58 -65.29 8.08
CA ASP A 304 31.93 -64.50 9.13
C ASP A 304 32.12 -63.00 8.90
N ALA A 305 33.33 -62.57 8.54
CA ALA A 305 33.61 -61.18 8.19
C ALA A 305 32.83 -60.74 6.93
N ILE A 306 32.68 -61.61 5.92
CA ILE A 306 31.84 -61.36 4.74
C ILE A 306 30.38 -61.19 5.15
N ASN A 307 29.84 -62.04 6.04
CA ASN A 307 28.46 -61.96 6.50
C ASN A 307 28.18 -60.64 7.21
N VAL A 308 29.10 -60.19 8.09
CA VAL A 308 29.00 -58.88 8.75
C VAL A 308 28.95 -57.75 7.72
N LEU A 309 29.83 -57.79 6.71
CA LEU A 309 29.87 -56.79 5.64
C LEU A 309 28.60 -56.79 4.78
N LEU A 310 28.06 -57.97 4.43
CA LEU A 310 26.78 -58.10 3.73
C LEU A 310 25.61 -57.52 4.54
N GLY A 311 25.64 -57.67 5.87
CA GLY A 311 24.69 -57.03 6.77
C GLY A 311 24.74 -55.50 6.68
N LYS A 312 25.95 -54.91 6.70
CA LYS A 312 26.13 -53.46 6.52
C LYS A 312 25.61 -52.98 5.16
N ILE A 313 25.87 -53.74 4.09
CA ILE A 313 25.38 -53.43 2.73
C ILE A 313 23.85 -53.44 2.66
N GLU A 314 23.20 -54.43 3.26
CA GLU A 314 21.74 -54.52 3.28
C GLU A 314 21.11 -53.39 4.09
N GLN A 315 21.75 -53.00 5.20
CA GLN A 315 21.32 -51.86 5.99
C GLN A 315 21.38 -50.57 5.18
N LEU A 316 22.50 -50.30 4.49
CA LEU A 316 22.63 -49.14 3.59
C LEU A 316 21.56 -49.15 2.48
N HIS A 317 21.36 -50.31 1.85
CA HIS A 317 20.34 -50.49 0.81
C HIS A 317 18.94 -50.17 1.34
N THR A 318 18.60 -50.69 2.52
CA THR A 318 17.30 -50.46 3.17
C THR A 318 17.10 -48.99 3.55
N THR A 319 18.13 -48.35 4.12
CA THR A 319 18.10 -46.91 4.44
C THR A 319 17.78 -46.08 3.20
N ILE A 320 18.49 -46.30 2.09
CA ILE A 320 18.25 -45.56 0.84
C ILE A 320 16.87 -45.88 0.26
N LYS A 321 16.45 -47.15 0.29
CA LYS A 321 15.13 -47.58 -0.21
C LYS A 321 13.98 -46.90 0.53
N ASN A 322 14.11 -46.68 1.83
CA ASN A 322 13.06 -46.09 2.65
C ASN A 322 12.98 -44.55 2.56
N LEU A 323 13.98 -43.89 1.95
CA LEU A 323 13.91 -42.46 1.67
C LEU A 323 12.91 -42.20 0.54
N ASN A 324 11.76 -41.63 0.88
CA ASN A 324 10.75 -41.27 -0.09
C ASN A 324 10.79 -39.78 -0.37
N VAL A 325 10.68 -39.43 -1.64
CA VAL A 325 10.51 -38.03 -2.02
C VAL A 325 9.14 -37.53 -1.60
N LEU A 326 9.05 -36.23 -1.44
CA LEU A 326 7.87 -35.50 -1.04
C LEU A 326 6.64 -35.82 -1.91
N ASP A 327 5.47 -35.98 -1.28
CA ASP A 327 4.20 -36.08 -2.00
C ASP A 327 3.84 -34.72 -2.60
N LYS A 328 3.61 -34.68 -3.93
CA LYS A 328 3.20 -33.49 -4.66
C LYS A 328 1.91 -32.90 -4.10
N ALA A 329 1.03 -33.71 -3.51
CA ALA A 329 -0.20 -33.25 -2.88
C ALA A 329 0.04 -32.34 -1.65
N ASN A 330 1.20 -32.46 -1.01
CA ASN A 330 1.60 -31.65 0.14
C ASN A 330 2.25 -30.33 -0.25
N LEU A 331 2.46 -30.06 -1.55
CA LEU A 331 2.99 -28.80 -2.05
C LEU A 331 1.87 -27.87 -2.53
N TYR A 332 2.12 -26.57 -2.44
CA TYR A 332 1.32 -25.56 -3.13
C TYR A 332 1.42 -25.73 -4.65
N ASP A 333 0.32 -25.48 -5.36
CA ASP A 333 0.20 -25.75 -6.80
C ASP A 333 1.30 -25.05 -7.64
N GLU A 334 1.73 -23.86 -7.22
CA GLU A 334 2.80 -23.09 -7.85
C GLU A 334 4.18 -23.79 -7.76
N LEU A 335 4.39 -24.55 -6.68
CA LEU A 335 5.64 -25.28 -6.41
C LEU A 335 5.62 -26.69 -7.00
N GLN A 336 4.45 -27.31 -7.17
CA GLN A 336 4.32 -28.67 -7.70
C GLN A 336 5.04 -28.85 -9.04
N LYS A 337 4.94 -27.87 -9.95
CA LYS A 337 5.62 -27.93 -11.26
C LYS A 337 7.15 -27.91 -11.13
N LYS A 338 7.69 -27.04 -10.28
CA LYS A 338 9.14 -26.90 -10.07
C LYS A 338 9.71 -28.13 -9.34
N CYS A 339 9.03 -28.59 -8.30
CA CYS A 339 9.45 -29.74 -7.51
C CYS A 339 9.33 -31.07 -8.25
N SER A 340 8.45 -31.18 -9.27
CA SER A 340 8.29 -32.42 -10.04
C SER A 340 9.60 -32.88 -10.67
N LEU A 341 10.33 -31.99 -11.35
CA LEU A 341 11.58 -32.33 -12.03
C LEU A 341 12.65 -32.81 -11.03
N LYS A 342 12.74 -32.15 -9.87
CA LYS A 342 13.68 -32.54 -8.81
C LYS A 342 13.31 -33.88 -8.18
N ALA A 343 12.01 -34.15 -8.00
CA ALA A 343 11.52 -35.41 -7.49
C ALA A 343 11.77 -36.58 -8.45
N ASP A 344 11.59 -36.35 -9.75
CA ASP A 344 11.89 -37.34 -10.79
C ASP A 344 13.39 -37.65 -10.81
N ASN A 345 14.25 -36.62 -10.74
CA ASN A 345 15.71 -36.79 -10.64
C ASN A 345 16.12 -37.57 -9.39
N PHE A 346 15.55 -37.26 -8.21
CA PHE A 346 15.80 -38.00 -6.98
C PHE A 346 15.48 -39.49 -7.15
N ASN A 347 14.33 -39.83 -7.71
CA ASN A 347 13.92 -41.23 -7.91
C ASN A 347 14.82 -41.97 -8.90
N ASN A 348 15.27 -41.28 -9.96
CA ASN A 348 16.21 -41.84 -10.93
C ASN A 348 17.54 -42.19 -10.26
N TYR A 349 18.17 -41.24 -9.56
CA TYR A 349 19.44 -41.47 -8.88
C TYR A 349 19.33 -42.49 -7.74
N LYS A 350 18.21 -42.50 -7.00
CA LYS A 350 17.90 -43.54 -6.01
C LYS A 350 17.93 -44.93 -6.64
N THR A 351 17.26 -45.09 -7.77
CA THR A 351 17.16 -46.38 -8.47
C THR A 351 18.52 -46.83 -9.00
N GLU A 352 19.32 -45.92 -9.55
CA GLU A 352 20.67 -46.21 -10.02
C GLU A 352 21.62 -46.61 -8.88
N LEU A 353 21.55 -45.90 -7.74
CA LEU A 353 22.36 -46.21 -6.57
C LEU A 353 21.99 -47.58 -5.98
N LEU A 354 20.69 -47.87 -5.79
CA LEU A 354 20.22 -49.17 -5.29
C LEU A 354 20.65 -50.32 -6.22
N ARG A 355 20.61 -50.11 -7.53
CA ARG A 355 21.10 -51.08 -8.53
C ARG A 355 22.60 -51.32 -8.39
N SER A 356 23.38 -50.26 -8.18
CA SER A 356 24.84 -50.35 -8.00
C SER A 356 25.20 -51.06 -6.70
N ILE A 357 24.51 -50.75 -5.60
CA ILE A 357 24.64 -51.45 -4.30
C ILE A 357 24.27 -52.94 -4.46
N SER A 358 23.19 -53.26 -5.20
CA SER A 358 22.79 -54.66 -5.44
C SER A 358 23.84 -55.43 -6.24
N LYS A 359 24.46 -54.80 -7.25
CA LYS A 359 25.58 -55.41 -8.00
C LYS A 359 26.81 -55.60 -7.11
N PHE A 360 27.13 -54.59 -6.30
CA PHE A 360 28.24 -54.63 -5.34
C PHE A 360 28.06 -55.78 -4.34
N LYS A 361 26.86 -55.92 -3.78
CA LYS A 361 26.50 -57.02 -2.86
C LYS A 361 26.81 -58.39 -3.46
N LYS A 362 26.47 -58.62 -4.73
CA LYS A 362 26.74 -59.89 -5.43
C LYS A 362 28.24 -60.19 -5.54
N VAL A 363 29.08 -59.17 -5.78
CA VAL A 363 30.54 -59.34 -5.83
C VAL A 363 31.08 -59.74 -4.46
N VAL A 364 30.67 -59.05 -3.40
CA VAL A 364 31.07 -59.40 -2.02
C VAL A 364 30.57 -60.79 -1.63
N GLU A 365 29.35 -61.16 -2.03
CA GLU A 365 28.78 -62.49 -1.77
C GLU A 365 29.52 -63.60 -2.50
N SER A 366 29.96 -63.38 -3.74
CA SER A 366 30.74 -64.37 -4.51
C SER A 366 32.09 -64.71 -3.88
N LYS A 367 32.63 -63.84 -2.99
CA LYS A 367 33.87 -64.14 -2.27
C LYS A 367 33.75 -65.36 -1.36
N LYS A 368 32.54 -65.69 -0.89
CA LYS A 368 32.31 -66.87 -0.03
C LYS A 368 32.65 -68.20 -0.72
N SER A 369 32.54 -68.26 -2.05
CA SER A 369 32.89 -69.45 -2.83
C SER A 369 34.31 -69.38 -3.43
N HIS A 370 35.02 -68.26 -3.24
CA HIS A 370 36.36 -68.01 -3.78
C HIS A 370 37.30 -67.49 -2.66
N THR A 371 37.30 -68.15 -1.51
CA THR A 371 38.07 -67.72 -0.33
C THR A 371 39.59 -67.88 -0.51
N THR A 372 40.01 -68.67 -1.50
CA THR A 372 41.41 -68.89 -1.89
C THR A 372 41.91 -67.93 -2.96
N ASP A 373 41.02 -67.26 -3.70
CA ASP A 373 41.38 -66.36 -4.80
C ASP A 373 41.25 -64.91 -4.35
N SER A 374 42.20 -64.04 -4.72
CA SER A 374 42.01 -62.59 -4.55
C SER A 374 41.02 -62.09 -5.61
N LEU A 375 40.01 -61.31 -5.20
CA LEU A 375 39.03 -60.71 -6.10
C LEU A 375 39.23 -59.19 -6.18
N GLU A 376 39.08 -58.65 -7.38
CA GLU A 376 39.07 -57.19 -7.59
C GLU A 376 37.66 -56.64 -7.53
N LEU A 377 37.52 -55.48 -6.88
CA LEU A 377 36.24 -54.79 -6.77
C LEU A 377 36.02 -53.92 -8.02
N ASN A 378 35.29 -54.47 -8.99
CA ASN A 378 35.02 -53.79 -10.27
C ASN A 378 33.71 -52.98 -10.29
N VAL A 379 33.04 -52.85 -9.14
CA VAL A 379 31.78 -52.11 -9.00
C VAL A 379 32.00 -50.92 -8.08
N ASN A 380 31.72 -49.72 -8.58
CA ASN A 380 31.77 -48.50 -7.80
C ASN A 380 30.37 -48.18 -7.20
N ILE A 381 30.35 -47.69 -5.96
CA ILE A 381 29.16 -47.08 -5.36
C ILE A 381 29.41 -45.58 -5.30
N ASP A 382 28.84 -44.85 -6.25
CA ASP A 382 28.89 -43.38 -6.24
C ASP A 382 27.63 -42.82 -5.57
N THR A 383 27.82 -42.13 -4.44
CA THR A 383 26.73 -41.52 -3.68
C THR A 383 26.51 -40.05 -4.00
N GLU A 384 27.43 -39.40 -4.71
CA GLU A 384 27.39 -37.94 -4.96
C GLU A 384 26.15 -37.48 -5.74
N PRO A 385 25.74 -38.14 -6.85
CA PRO A 385 24.56 -37.71 -7.60
C PRO A 385 23.28 -37.80 -6.77
N PHE A 386 23.15 -38.84 -5.93
CA PHE A 386 22.00 -39.04 -5.08
C PHE A 386 21.95 -38.01 -3.93
N ILE A 387 23.08 -37.75 -3.28
CA ILE A 387 23.18 -36.72 -2.22
C ILE A 387 22.91 -35.33 -2.79
N SER A 388 23.43 -35.03 -3.98
CA SER A 388 23.14 -33.77 -4.67
C SER A 388 21.65 -33.61 -4.98
N ALA A 389 20.97 -34.69 -5.37
CA ALA A 389 19.53 -34.69 -5.59
C ALA A 389 18.73 -34.48 -4.29
N ILE A 390 19.17 -35.06 -3.16
CA ILE A 390 18.58 -34.79 -1.83
C ILE A 390 18.67 -33.29 -1.51
N ASN A 391 19.87 -32.70 -1.63
CA ASN A 391 20.09 -31.29 -1.34
C ASN A 391 19.24 -30.38 -2.23
N ALA A 392 19.12 -30.72 -3.52
CA ALA A 392 18.30 -29.96 -4.46
C ALA A 392 16.81 -29.95 -4.09
N VAL A 393 16.29 -31.06 -3.55
CA VAL A 393 14.91 -31.17 -3.05
C VAL A 393 14.75 -30.38 -1.74
N ASN A 394 15.70 -30.47 -0.80
CA ASN A 394 15.63 -29.75 0.47
C ASN A 394 15.64 -28.22 0.30
N ILE A 395 16.27 -27.68 -0.76
CA ILE A 395 16.21 -26.25 -1.10
C ILE A 395 14.77 -25.75 -1.31
N ASP A 396 13.86 -26.59 -1.81
CA ASP A 396 12.46 -26.19 -2.03
C ASP A 396 11.55 -26.52 -0.83
N ILE A 397 12.07 -27.22 0.18
CA ILE A 397 11.38 -27.51 1.43
C ILE A 397 11.56 -26.36 2.43
N ASN A 398 12.73 -25.71 2.41
CA ASN A 398 13.02 -24.45 3.11
C ASN A 398 12.48 -23.23 2.36
#